data_AF-A0A7R9P2A1-F1
#
_entry.id   AF-A0A7R9P2A1-F1
#
_cell.length_a   1.000
_cell.length_b   1.000
_cell.length_c   1.000
_cell.angle_alpha   90.00
_cell.angle_beta   90.00
_cell.angle_gamma   90.00
#
_symmetry.space_group_name_H-M   'P 1'
#
loop_
_entity.id
_entity.type
_entity.pdbx_description
1 polymer ?
#
loop_
_entity_poly.entity_id
_entity_poly.type
_entity_poly.pdbx_seq_one_letter_code
_entity_poly.pdbx_strand_id
1 'polypeptide(L)'
;NKKIHKNAFAPIRATPFSACLDLKSPSNCNIQTSCGRLIKLNISIVLPSGMYVWAVLLINHSDTHFKIKRGNKIAQLFCMKIDYPRVKSIDSLSITQSREGICDTIKWVAIDQ
;
A
#
# COMPACT_ATOMS: atom_id res chain seq x y z
N ASN A 1 -16.44 -9.12 -18.04
CA ASN A 1 -17.32 -9.28 -16.85
C ASN A 1 -16.51 -9.38 -15.56
N LYS A 2 -16.36 -8.27 -14.83
CA LYS A 2 -15.62 -8.23 -13.56
C LYS A 2 -16.46 -8.88 -12.46
N LYS A 3 -16.15 -10.12 -12.09
CA LYS A 3 -16.81 -10.83 -10.98
C LYS A 3 -16.35 -10.21 -9.66
N ILE A 4 -17.17 -9.33 -9.09
CA ILE A 4 -17.00 -8.86 -7.71
C ILE A 4 -17.80 -9.80 -6.81
N HIS A 5 -17.20 -10.29 -5.73
CA HIS A 5 -17.93 -11.13 -4.78
C HIS A 5 -19.11 -10.35 -4.18
N LYS A 6 -20.25 -11.01 -3.95
CA LYS A 6 -21.52 -10.38 -3.50
C LYS A 6 -21.41 -9.43 -2.30
N ASN A 7 -20.46 -9.69 -1.40
CA ASN A 7 -20.28 -8.92 -0.17
C ASN A 7 -19.22 -7.82 -0.28
N ALA A 8 -18.46 -7.79 -1.38
CA ALA A 8 -17.37 -6.84 -1.57
C ALA A 8 -17.88 -5.47 -2.03
N PHE A 9 -17.05 -4.46 -1.84
CA PHE A 9 -17.30 -3.10 -2.32
C PHE A 9 -16.27 -2.76 -3.41
N ALA A 10 -16.72 -2.15 -4.50
CA ALA A 10 -15.81 -1.58 -5.46
C ALA A 10 -14.99 -0.44 -4.80
N PRO A 11 -13.69 -0.29 -5.09
CA PRO A 11 -12.93 0.88 -4.69
C PRO A 11 -13.53 2.15 -5.32
N ILE A 12 -13.69 3.21 -4.54
CA ILE A 12 -14.39 4.43 -4.97
C ILE A 12 -13.45 5.62 -4.82
N ARG A 13 -13.42 6.49 -5.83
CA ARG A 13 -12.76 7.78 -5.71
C ARG A 13 -13.68 8.74 -4.96
N ALA A 14 -13.21 9.33 -3.85
CA ALA A 14 -14.03 10.22 -3.03
C ALA A 14 -14.42 11.51 -3.78
N THR A 15 -13.47 12.07 -4.53
CA THR A 15 -13.67 13.24 -5.41
C THR A 15 -12.97 13.01 -6.75
N PRO A 16 -13.32 13.72 -7.85
CA PRO A 16 -12.68 13.53 -9.15
C PRO A 16 -11.15 13.61 -9.13
N PHE A 17 -10.58 14.41 -8.22
CA PHE A 17 -9.14 14.65 -8.11
C PHE A 17 -8.45 13.87 -6.99
N SER A 18 -9.18 13.07 -6.20
CA SER A 18 -8.55 12.27 -5.14
C SER A 18 -7.55 11.30 -5.75
N ALA A 19 -6.28 11.32 -5.35
CA ALA A 19 -5.26 10.44 -5.94
C ALA A 19 -5.44 8.95 -5.59
N CYS A 20 -6.19 8.66 -4.52
CA CYS A 20 -6.43 7.33 -3.99
C CYS A 20 -7.90 6.88 -4.14
N LEU A 21 -8.13 5.57 -4.00
CA LEU A 21 -9.47 4.95 -4.00
C LEU A 21 -9.78 4.41 -2.61
N ASP A 22 -10.92 4.80 -2.05
CA ASP A 22 -11.38 4.34 -0.75
C ASP A 22 -11.69 2.84 -0.76
N LEU A 23 -11.18 2.14 0.25
CA LEU A 23 -11.42 0.71 0.48
C LEU A 23 -12.32 0.51 1.69
N LYS A 24 -13.36 -0.30 1.52
CA LYS A 24 -14.36 -0.58 2.55
C LYS A 24 -14.32 -2.03 3.00
N SER A 25 -14.53 -2.26 4.30
CA SER A 25 -14.56 -3.60 4.86
C SER A 25 -15.78 -4.39 4.35
N PRO A 26 -15.63 -5.60 3.81
CA PRO A 26 -16.77 -6.43 3.39
C PRO A 26 -17.48 -7.13 4.55
N SER A 27 -16.91 -7.11 5.75
CA SER A 27 -17.45 -7.80 6.94
C SER A 27 -17.19 -7.01 8.23
N ASN A 28 -17.85 -7.44 9.30
CA ASN A 28 -17.54 -6.97 10.65
C ASN A 28 -16.26 -7.65 11.14
N CYS A 29 -15.47 -6.94 11.95
CA CYS A 29 -14.23 -7.44 12.53
C CYS A 29 -13.89 -6.65 13.80
N ASN A 30 -13.32 -7.31 14.80
CA ASN A 30 -12.76 -6.66 15.97
C ASN A 30 -11.25 -6.87 16.00
N ILE A 31 -10.46 -5.80 15.99
CA ILE A 31 -9.00 -5.86 16.13
C ILE A 31 -8.66 -5.59 17.58
N GLN A 32 -8.00 -6.56 18.23
CA GLN A 32 -7.58 -6.40 19.63
C GLN A 32 -6.53 -5.30 19.75
N THR A 33 -6.35 -4.78 20.96
CA THR A 33 -5.25 -3.85 21.26
C THR A 33 -3.91 -4.47 20.86
N SER A 34 -2.98 -3.65 20.37
CA SER A 34 -1.61 -4.03 20.01
C SER A 34 -1.50 -5.15 18.95
N CYS A 35 -2.55 -5.39 18.17
CA CYS A 35 -2.60 -6.46 17.18
C CYS A 35 -2.72 -5.92 15.75
N GLY A 36 -2.03 -6.59 14.82
CA GLY A 36 -2.21 -6.43 13.38
C GLY A 36 -3.27 -7.37 12.83
N ARG A 37 -4.08 -6.92 11.88
CA ARG A 37 -5.01 -7.79 11.14
C ARG A 37 -5.08 -7.42 9.66
N LEU A 38 -4.89 -8.43 8.81
CA LEU A 38 -5.18 -8.34 7.40
C LEU A 38 -6.70 -8.46 7.18
N ILE A 39 -7.30 -7.44 6.56
CA ILE A 39 -8.71 -7.46 6.20
C ILE A 39 -8.86 -7.89 4.74
N LYS A 40 -9.43 -9.07 4.51
CA LYS A 40 -9.70 -9.58 3.15
C LYS A 40 -10.82 -8.75 2.51
N LEU A 41 -10.52 -8.04 1.43
CA LEU A 41 -11.47 -7.15 0.73
C LEU A 41 -12.40 -7.90 -0.26
N ASN A 42 -12.06 -9.14 -0.61
CA ASN A 42 -12.80 -9.97 -1.57
C ASN A 42 -12.98 -9.31 -2.95
N ILE A 43 -11.98 -8.55 -3.38
CA ILE A 43 -11.90 -7.94 -4.71
C ILE A 43 -10.66 -8.47 -5.45
N SER A 44 -10.79 -8.62 -6.76
CA SER A 44 -9.67 -8.77 -7.67
C SER A 44 -9.51 -7.50 -8.49
N ILE A 45 -8.26 -7.03 -8.62
CA ILE A 45 -7.92 -5.80 -9.34
C ILE A 45 -6.99 -6.18 -10.47
N VAL A 46 -7.34 -5.76 -11.68
CA VAL A 46 -6.45 -5.81 -12.84
C VAL A 46 -5.84 -4.42 -12.96
N LEU A 47 -4.52 -4.34 -12.99
CA LEU A 47 -3.77 -3.09 -13.14
C LEU A 47 -3.20 -2.98 -14.55
N PRO A 48 -3.07 -1.77 -15.10
CA PRO A 48 -2.26 -1.51 -16.29
C PRO A 48 -0.80 -1.90 -16.07
N SER A 49 -0.06 -2.11 -17.16
CA SER A 49 1.37 -2.40 -17.12
C SER A 49 2.15 -1.27 -16.44
N GLY A 50 3.20 -1.63 -15.69
CA GLY A 50 4.06 -0.68 -14.96
C GLY A 50 3.42 -0.07 -13.71
N MET A 51 2.27 -0.60 -13.26
CA MET A 51 1.59 -0.12 -12.06
C MET A 51 1.57 -1.16 -10.95
N TYR A 52 1.69 -0.69 -9.72
CA TYR A 52 1.56 -1.52 -8.53
C TYR A 52 0.61 -0.89 -7.51
N VAL A 53 0.09 -1.71 -6.61
CA VAL A 53 -0.74 -1.29 -5.48
C VAL A 53 -0.19 -1.86 -4.19
N TRP A 54 -0.28 -1.08 -3.12
CA TRP A 54 0.08 -1.57 -1.80
C TRP A 54 -1.13 -2.16 -1.07
N ALA A 55 -0.89 -3.31 -0.45
CA ALA A 55 -1.84 -3.95 0.45
C ALA A 55 -1.93 -3.19 1.77
N VAL A 56 -3.04 -3.37 2.47
CA VAL A 56 -3.30 -2.69 3.74
C VAL A 56 -3.27 -3.71 4.86
N LEU A 57 -2.33 -3.53 5.79
CA LEU A 57 -2.34 -4.15 7.09
C LEU A 57 -2.86 -3.11 8.09
N LEU A 58 -3.98 -3.38 8.76
CA LEU A 58 -4.41 -2.54 9.88
C LEU A 58 -3.71 -2.99 11.15
N ILE A 59 -3.01 -2.09 11.82
CA ILE A 59 -2.40 -2.32 13.12
C ILE A 59 -3.12 -1.43 14.13
N ASN A 60 -3.69 -2.06 15.16
CA ASN A 60 -4.33 -1.32 16.23
C ASN A 60 -3.32 -0.99 17.33
N HIS A 61 -2.88 0.27 17.38
CA HIS A 61 -1.96 0.77 18.41
C HIS A 61 -2.65 1.37 19.64
N SER A 62 -3.99 1.33 19.72
CA SER A 62 -4.68 1.81 20.92
C SER A 62 -4.67 0.75 22.02
N ASP A 63 -4.98 1.19 23.23
CA ASP A 63 -5.23 0.39 24.44
C ASP A 63 -6.61 -0.30 24.44
N THR A 64 -7.42 -0.06 23.40
CA THR A 64 -8.80 -0.51 23.29
C THR A 64 -9.02 -1.33 22.03
N HIS A 65 -10.11 -2.10 22.01
CA HIS A 65 -10.48 -2.90 20.84
C HIS A 65 -11.03 -2.01 19.72
N PHE A 66 -10.49 -2.16 18.51
CA PHE A 66 -10.94 -1.41 17.34
C PHE A 66 -12.02 -2.21 16.57
N LYS A 67 -13.26 -1.72 16.62
CA LYS A 67 -14.41 -2.35 15.97
C LYS A 67 -14.62 -1.82 14.56
N ILE A 68 -14.52 -2.71 13.58
CA ILE A 68 -14.84 -2.47 12.18
C ILE A 68 -16.21 -3.07 11.87
N LYS A 69 -17.08 -2.27 11.26
CA LYS A 69 -18.33 -2.74 10.67
C LYS A 69 -18.18 -2.86 9.16
N ARG A 70 -18.98 -3.75 8.56
CA ARG A 70 -19.14 -3.84 7.11
C ARG A 70 -19.47 -2.45 6.55
N GLY A 71 -18.77 -2.06 5.49
CA GLY A 71 -18.94 -0.78 4.81
C GLY A 71 -18.14 0.37 5.39
N ASN A 72 -17.50 0.22 6.55
CA ASN A 72 -16.56 1.23 7.03
C ASN A 72 -15.39 1.37 6.06
N LYS A 73 -15.00 2.61 5.79
CA LYS A 73 -13.74 2.93 5.11
C LYS A 73 -12.60 2.59 6.06
N ILE A 74 -11.75 1.67 5.64
CA ILE A 74 -10.65 1.14 6.47
C ILE A 74 -9.28 1.51 5.90
N ALA A 75 -9.23 1.92 4.64
CA ALA A 75 -7.98 2.22 3.97
C ALA A 75 -8.22 2.97 2.65
N GLN A 76 -7.12 3.29 1.97
CA GLN A 76 -7.14 3.81 0.62
C GLN A 76 -6.12 3.05 -0.23
N LEU A 77 -6.50 2.74 -1.46
CA LEU A 77 -5.65 2.14 -2.47
C LEU A 77 -4.96 3.25 -3.25
N PHE A 78 -3.63 3.18 -3.32
CA PHE A 78 -2.83 4.07 -4.14
C PHE A 78 -2.24 3.27 -5.31
N CYS A 79 -2.53 3.70 -6.53
CA CYS A 79 -2.07 3.04 -7.75
C CYS A 79 -0.95 3.87 -8.36
N MET A 80 0.29 3.41 -8.23
CA MET A 80 1.48 4.15 -8.68
C MET A 80 2.10 3.50 -9.90
N LYS A 81 2.64 4.33 -10.80
CA LYS A 81 3.65 3.86 -11.75
C LYS A 81 4.94 3.61 -10.99
N ILE A 82 5.60 2.51 -11.31
CA ILE A 82 6.92 2.16 -10.79
C ILE A 82 7.82 1.75 -11.94
N ASP A 83 9.10 2.06 -11.80
CA ASP A 83 10.14 1.53 -12.66
C ASP A 83 10.76 0.29 -12.01
N TYR A 84 11.27 -0.61 -12.86
CA TYR A 84 11.99 -1.81 -12.46
C TYR A 84 13.45 -1.69 -12.89
N PRO A 85 14.24 -0.82 -12.24
CA PRO A 85 15.62 -0.58 -12.66
C PRO A 85 16.50 -1.79 -12.35
N ARG A 86 17.61 -1.89 -13.08
CA ARG A 86 18.62 -2.92 -12.78
C ARG A 86 19.51 -2.42 -11.65
N VAL A 87 19.63 -3.27 -10.63
CA VAL A 87 20.51 -3.04 -9.48
C VAL A 87 21.93 -3.49 -9.85
N LYS A 88 22.91 -2.59 -9.73
CA LYS A 88 24.31 -2.87 -10.02
C LYS A 88 25.20 -2.51 -8.82
N SER A 89 26.01 -3.46 -8.37
CA SER A 89 27.04 -3.20 -7.35
C SER A 89 28.15 -2.35 -7.96
N ILE A 90 28.57 -1.31 -7.26
CA ILE A 90 29.67 -0.41 -7.68
C ILE A 90 30.62 -0.18 -6.51
N ASP A 91 31.88 0.09 -6.82
CA ASP A 91 32.93 0.26 -5.81
C ASP A 91 32.87 1.66 -5.15
N SER A 92 32.41 2.68 -5.87
CA SER A 92 32.20 4.04 -5.35
C SER A 92 31.20 4.82 -6.20
N LEU A 93 30.42 5.72 -5.58
CA LEU A 93 29.65 6.75 -6.30
C LEU A 93 30.51 7.99 -6.49
N SER A 94 30.49 8.57 -7.69
CA SER A 94 30.87 9.98 -7.86
C SER A 94 29.86 10.84 -7.12
N ILE A 95 30.31 11.68 -6.19
CA ILE A 95 29.45 12.60 -5.45
C ILE A 95 28.79 13.55 -6.45
N THR A 96 27.52 13.32 -6.75
CA THR A 96 26.62 14.36 -7.26
C THR A 96 25.78 14.82 -6.07
N GLN A 97 25.70 16.14 -5.87
CA GLN A 97 25.04 16.78 -4.72
C GLN A 97 23.68 16.12 -4.40
N SER A 98 23.67 15.22 -3.42
CA SER A 98 22.44 14.67 -2.84
C SER A 98 22.54 14.76 -1.32
N ARG A 99 21.47 15.27 -0.74
CA ARG A 99 21.30 15.67 0.67
C ARG A 99 21.66 14.56 1.65
N GLU A 100 22.29 14.95 2.76
CA GLU A 100 22.68 14.10 3.88
C GLU A 100 21.51 13.28 4.44
N GLY A 101 21.77 11.98 4.67
CA GLY A 101 20.80 11.06 5.24
C GLY A 101 21.34 9.64 5.49
N ILE A 102 22.11 9.49 6.57
CA ILE A 102 22.28 8.31 7.46
C ILE A 102 23.21 7.12 7.04
N CYS A 103 24.25 6.96 7.89
CA CYS A 103 25.03 5.78 8.34
C CYS A 103 26.13 5.17 7.43
N ASP A 104 27.37 5.24 7.94
CA ASP A 104 28.66 4.87 7.32
C ASP A 104 28.93 3.36 7.18
N THR A 105 27.93 2.55 6.80
CA THR A 105 28.18 1.12 6.49
C THR A 105 27.27 0.63 5.36
N ILE A 106 27.23 1.37 4.26
CA ILE A 106 26.40 1.03 3.10
C ILE A 106 27.30 0.58 1.94
N LYS A 107 27.09 -0.66 1.47
CA LYS A 107 27.54 -1.05 0.13
C LYS A 107 26.74 -0.26 -0.90
N TRP A 108 27.43 0.47 -1.75
CA TRP A 108 26.82 1.29 -2.76
C TRP A 108 26.19 0.46 -3.87
N VAL A 109 24.96 0.81 -4.22
CA VAL A 109 24.20 0.19 -5.30
C VAL A 109 23.79 1.28 -6.27
N ALA A 110 24.25 1.19 -7.52
CA ALA A 110 23.75 2.00 -8.62
C ALA A 110 22.42 1.43 -9.12
N ILE A 111 21.53 2.34 -9.49
CA ILE A 111 20.24 2.06 -10.09
C ILE A 111 20.34 2.51 -11.55
N ASP A 112 20.51 1.58 -12.49
CA ASP A 112 20.50 1.89 -13.92
C ASP A 112 19.04 2.00 -14.41
N GLN A 113 18.68 3.16 -14.95
CA GLN A 113 17.39 3.41 -15.64
C GLN A 113 17.47 3.08 -17.12
#